data_AF-A0A949XUS9-F1
#
_entry.id   AF-A0A949XUS9-F1
#
_cell.length_a   1.000
_cell.length_b   1.000
_cell.length_c   1.000
_cell.angle_alpha   90.00
_cell.angle_beta   90.00
_cell.angle_gamma   90.00
#
_symmetry.space_group_name_H-M   'P 1'
#
loop_
_entity.id
_entity.type
_entity.pdbx_description
1 polymer ?
#
loop_
_entity_poly.entity_id
_entity_poly.type
_entity_poly.pdbx_seq_one_letter_code
_entity_poly.pdbx_strand_id
1 'polypeptide(L)'
;MQYPLSRDEHAAMARYLSGIRKQLQDVSDLFTARYGRDSSIAEIAVKTLVSSTLLEHELMLLESEGEVPVEVEEERVSTRSL
;
A
#
# COMPACT_ATOMS: atom_id res chain seq x y z
N MET A 1 -0.27 17.78 -6.23
CA MET A 1 0.67 17.75 -5.08
C MET A 1 1.77 16.78 -5.44
N GLN A 2 3.03 17.05 -5.08
CA GLN A 2 4.12 16.10 -5.32
C GLN A 2 4.03 14.97 -4.31
N TYR A 3 4.09 13.72 -4.78
CA TYR A 3 4.08 12.54 -3.92
C TYR A 3 5.31 12.57 -2.99
N PRO A 4 5.15 12.40 -1.66
CA PRO A 4 6.21 12.69 -0.70
C PRO A 4 7.28 11.60 -0.58
N LEU A 5 7.10 10.43 -1.22
CA LEU A 5 8.05 9.31 -1.14
C LEU A 5 8.67 9.03 -2.50
N SER A 6 9.94 8.64 -2.51
CA SER A 6 10.56 8.00 -3.66
C SER A 6 9.93 6.61 -3.92
N ARG A 7 10.17 6.07 -5.12
CA ARG A 7 9.70 4.73 -5.50
C ARG A 7 10.19 3.63 -4.55
N ASP A 8 11.46 3.72 -4.12
CA ASP A 8 12.05 2.73 -3.22
C ASP A 8 11.48 2.83 -1.80
N GLU A 9 11.26 4.06 -1.31
CA GLU A 9 10.60 4.30 -0.01
C GLU A 9 9.15 3.80 -0.04
N HIS A 10 8.43 4.05 -1.13
CA HIS A 10 7.09 3.52 -1.34
C HIS A 10 7.08 1.98 -1.28
N ALA A 11 7.93 1.33 -2.08
CA ALA A 11 8.01 -0.13 -2.13
C ALA A 11 8.46 -0.75 -0.78
N ALA A 12 9.29 -0.04 -0.02
CA ALA A 12 9.61 -0.42 1.36
C ALA A 12 8.38 -0.32 2.26
N MET A 13 7.67 0.82 2.25
CA MET A 13 6.47 1.03 3.06
C MET A 13 5.36 0.03 2.76
N ALA A 14 5.10 -0.28 1.48
CA ALA A 14 4.11 -1.27 1.08
C ALA A 14 4.42 -2.65 1.68
N ARG A 15 5.69 -3.10 1.60
CA ARG A 15 6.13 -4.37 2.21
C ARG A 15 5.99 -4.37 3.72
N TYR A 16 6.35 -3.26 4.38
CA TYR A 16 6.21 -3.15 5.83
C TYR A 16 4.74 -3.20 6.28
N LEU A 17 3.87 -2.45 5.62
CA LEU A 17 2.43 -2.45 5.92
C LEU A 17 1.81 -3.83 5.73
N SER A 18 2.18 -4.53 4.66
CA SER A 18 1.69 -5.90 4.43
C SER A 18 2.12 -6.87 5.53
N GLY A 19 3.37 -6.74 6.01
CA GLY A 19 3.88 -7.51 7.14
C GLY A 19 3.15 -7.21 8.45
N ILE A 20 2.94 -5.91 8.74
CA ILE A 20 2.19 -5.46 9.91
C ILE A 20 0.75 -5.97 9.87
N ARG A 21 0.06 -5.85 8.73
CA ARG A 21 -1.31 -6.35 8.55
C ARG A 21 -1.41 -7.85 8.85
N LYS A 22 -0.44 -8.65 8.39
CA LYS A 22 -0.39 -10.08 8.69
C LYS A 22 -0.25 -10.35 10.19
N GLN A 23 0.65 -9.65 10.87
CA GLN A 23 0.81 -9.78 12.32
C GLN A 23 -0.44 -9.35 13.09
N LEU A 24 -1.12 -8.28 12.64
CA LEU A 24 -2.37 -7.81 13.23
C LEU A 24 -3.51 -8.80 13.03
N GLN A 25 -3.54 -9.51 11.90
CA GLN A 25 -4.50 -10.59 11.66
C GLN A 25 -4.32 -11.70 12.70
N ASP A 26 -3.08 -12.17 12.91
CA ASP A 26 -2.78 -13.21 13.90
C ASP A 26 -3.17 -12.79 15.32
N VAL A 27 -2.91 -11.51 15.69
CA VAL A 27 -3.28 -10.94 17.00
C VAL A 27 -4.81 -10.82 17.15
N SER A 28 -5.50 -10.35 16.12
CA SER A 28 -6.96 -10.25 16.09
C SER A 28 -7.62 -11.62 16.28
N ASP A 29 -7.11 -12.65 15.59
CA ASP A 29 -7.62 -14.01 15.69
C ASP A 29 -7.36 -14.60 17.08
N LEU A 30 -6.16 -14.41 17.63
CA LEU A 30 -5.81 -14.83 18.98
C LEU A 30 -6.72 -14.20 20.04
N PHE A 31 -6.92 -12.88 19.99
CA PHE A 31 -7.74 -12.18 20.97
C PHE A 31 -9.23 -12.52 20.82
N THR A 32 -9.72 -12.64 19.59
CA THR A 32 -11.09 -13.10 19.33
C THR A 32 -11.32 -14.50 19.90
N ALA A 33 -10.38 -15.43 19.67
CA ALA A 33 -10.48 -16.80 20.17
C ALA A 33 -10.40 -16.89 21.70
N ARG A 34 -9.58 -16.04 22.34
CA ARG A 34 -9.33 -16.09 23.79
C ARG A 34 -10.37 -15.35 24.62
N TYR A 35 -10.83 -14.20 24.15
CA TYR A 35 -11.66 -13.29 24.94
C TYR A 35 -13.08 -13.13 24.40
N GLY A 36 -13.37 -13.69 23.22
CA GLY A 36 -14.65 -13.49 22.54
C GLY A 36 -14.71 -12.17 21.78
N ARG A 37 -15.64 -12.10 20.82
CA ARG A 37 -15.79 -10.95 19.90
C ARG A 37 -16.23 -9.66 20.60
N ASP A 38 -16.97 -9.76 21.69
CA ASP A 38 -17.51 -8.61 22.42
C ASP A 38 -16.51 -8.03 23.44
N SER A 39 -15.32 -8.61 23.53
CA SER A 39 -14.26 -8.12 24.39
C SER A 39 -13.61 -6.88 23.80
N SER A 40 -13.37 -5.86 24.64
CA SER A 40 -12.75 -4.60 24.20
C SER A 40 -11.38 -4.81 23.57
N ILE A 41 -10.59 -5.78 24.04
CA ILE A 41 -9.26 -6.05 23.46
C ILE A 41 -9.36 -6.71 22.08
N ALA A 42 -10.35 -7.57 21.86
CA ALA A 42 -10.61 -8.16 20.54
C ALA A 42 -11.12 -7.10 19.56
N GLU A 43 -12.04 -6.23 20.01
CA GLU A 43 -12.53 -5.10 19.22
C GLU A 43 -11.41 -4.14 18.82
N ILE A 44 -10.51 -3.80 19.75
CA ILE A 44 -9.34 -2.94 19.47
C ILE A 44 -8.45 -3.59 18.41
N ALA A 45 -8.13 -4.88 18.54
CA ALA A 45 -7.27 -5.56 17.56
C ALA A 45 -7.89 -5.58 16.16
N VAL A 46 -9.21 -5.82 16.05
CA VAL A 46 -9.93 -5.75 14.76
C VAL A 46 -9.86 -4.33 14.18
N LYS A 47 -10.11 -3.29 15.00
CA LYS A 47 -10.02 -1.89 14.53
C LYS A 47 -8.61 -1.55 14.04
N THR A 48 -7.57 -1.97 14.74
CA THR A 48 -6.18 -1.76 14.32
C THR A 48 -5.87 -2.47 13.00
N LEU A 49 -6.32 -3.72 12.84
CA LEU A 49 -6.19 -4.47 11.59
C LEU A 49 -6.89 -3.74 10.41
N VAL A 50 -8.11 -3.27 10.62
CA VAL A 50 -8.87 -2.52 9.60
C VAL A 50 -8.16 -1.23 9.23
N SER A 51 -7.72 -0.43 10.21
CA SER A 51 -6.98 0.82 9.93
C SER A 51 -5.67 0.57 9.17
N SER A 52 -4.92 -0.49 9.51
CA SER A 52 -3.72 -0.86 8.77
C SER A 52 -4.02 -1.30 7.34
N THR A 53 -5.14 -1.99 7.13
CA THR A 53 -5.57 -2.45 5.80
C THR A 53 -5.99 -1.27 4.92
N LEU A 54 -6.70 -0.30 5.50
CA LEU A 54 -7.06 0.94 4.79
C LEU A 54 -5.81 1.74 4.40
N LEU A 55 -4.84 1.87 5.31
CA LEU A 55 -3.58 2.54 5.02
C LEU A 55 -2.76 1.83 3.93
N GLU A 56 -2.70 0.50 3.92
CA GLU A 56 -2.07 -0.28 2.85
C GLU A 56 -2.76 -0.01 1.50
N HIS A 57 -4.09 0.00 1.48
CA HIS A 57 -4.87 0.27 0.27
C HIS A 57 -4.68 1.70 -0.26
N GLU A 58 -4.71 2.71 0.63
CA GLU A 58 -4.43 4.10 0.27
C GLU A 58 -3.03 4.26 -0.32
N LEU A 59 -2.03 3.55 0.23
CA LEU A 59 -0.68 3.57 -0.32
C LEU A 59 -0.65 2.96 -1.74
N MET A 60 -1.33 1.84 -1.98
CA MET A 60 -1.39 1.22 -3.32
C MET A 60 -2.08 2.10 -4.37
N LEU A 61 -3.12 2.85 -3.98
CA LEU A 61 -3.77 3.79 -4.89
C LEU A 61 -2.81 4.91 -5.33
N LEU A 62 -1.97 5.40 -4.42
CA LEU A 62 -0.98 6.44 -4.71
C LEU A 62 0.13 5.95 -5.66
N GLU A 63 0.42 4.65 -5.72
CA GLU A 63 1.32 4.07 -6.73
C GLU A 63 0.71 4.20 -8.14
N SER A 64 -0.60 3.92 -8.25
CA SER A 64 -1.32 3.88 -9.52
C SER A 64 -1.50 5.27 -10.16
N GLU A 65 -1.54 6.33 -9.36
CA GLU A 65 -1.63 7.72 -9.84
C GLU A 65 -0.29 8.27 -10.37
N GLY A 66 0.83 7.62 -10.05
CA GLY A 66 2.18 8.04 -10.46
C GLY A 66 2.62 7.53 -11.84
N GLU A 67 1.92 6.54 -12.41
CA GLU A 67 2.18 5.99 -13.73
C GLU A 67 1.46 6.81 -14.82
N VAL A 68 1.91 8.04 -15.07
CA VAL A 68 1.55 8.74 -16.32
C VAL A 68 2.32 8.06 -17.46
N PRO A 69 1.65 7.57 -18.53
CA PRO A 69 2.35 6.94 -19.63
C PRO A 69 3.29 7.96 -20.27
N VAL A 70 4.59 7.66 -20.27
CA VAL A 70 5.58 8.39 -21.07
C VAL A 70 5.19 8.13 -22.53
N GLU A 71 4.51 9.08 -23.16
CA GLU A 71 4.37 9.10 -24.61
C GLU A 71 5.79 9.08 -25.19
N VAL A 72 6.16 7.94 -25.76
CA VAL A 72 7.39 7.78 -26.53
C VAL A 72 7.20 8.63 -27.78
N GLU A 73 7.67 9.88 -27.76
CA GLU A 73 7.85 10.66 -28.98
C GLU A 73 8.82 9.89 -29.88
N GLU A 74 8.27 9.24 -30.92
CA GLU A 74 9.05 8.70 -32.03
C GLU A 74 9.87 9.84 -32.65
N GLU A 75 11.17 9.84 -32.34
CA GLU A 75 12.20 10.62 -33.01
C GLU A 75 12.18 10.26 -34.50
N ARG A 76 11.48 11.07 -35.31
CA ARG A 76 11.57 11.00 -36.78
C ARG A 76 12.97 11.39 -37.19
N VAL A 77 13.85 10.40 -37.29
CA VAL A 77 15.12 10.46 -38.02
C VAL A 77 14.80 10.77 -39.48
N SER A 78 14.76 12.05 -39.82
CA SER A 78 14.73 12.51 -41.21
C SER A 78 16.16 12.54 -41.75
N THR A 79 16.75 11.37 -41.96
CA THR A 79 17.86 11.24 -42.90
C THR A 79 17.31 11.23 -44.31
N ARG A 80 17.36 12.37 -44.99
CA ARG A 80 17.47 12.36 -46.44
C ARG A 80 18.36 13.50 -46.91
N SER A 81 19.63 13.15 -47.07
CA SER A 81 20.56 13.81 -47.96
C SER A 81 20.06 13.69 -49.41
N LEU A 82 20.00 14.83 -50.11
CA LEU A 82 20.52 15.13 -51.46
C LEU A 82 19.90 16.43 -51.97
#